data_AF-A0A518HX19-F1
#
_entry.id   AF-A0A518HX19-F1
#
_cell.length_a   1.000
_cell.length_b   1.000
_cell.length_c   1.000
_cell.angle_alpha   90.00
_cell.angle_beta   90.00
_cell.angle_gamma   90.00
#
_symmetry.space_group_name_H-M   'P 1'
#
loop_
_entity.id
_entity.type
_entity.pdbx_description
1 polymer ?
#
loop_
_entity_poly.entity_id
_entity_poly.type
_entity_poly.pdbx_seq_one_letter_code
_entity_poly.pdbx_strand_id
1 'polypeptide(L)'
;MLDFLFFFSGIALILALVLALEAKRSRDFRRRWPPISDDEFVAKCSPGTNRERALKVRRIISEQLGLPYQRIHPDQSFIEDLDCCN
;
A
#
# COMPACT_ATOMS: atom_id res chain seq x y z
N MET A 1 17.36 -32.04 -21.28
CA MET A 1 15.87 -31.96 -21.26
C MET A 1 15.36 -31.91 -19.82
N LEU A 2 15.80 -32.81 -18.94
CA LEU A 2 15.56 -32.76 -17.50
C LEU A 2 16.06 -31.47 -16.84
N ASP A 3 17.24 -30.97 -17.22
CA ASP A 3 17.81 -29.76 -16.60
C ASP A 3 16.92 -28.52 -16.79
N PHE A 4 16.41 -28.32 -18.01
CA PHE A 4 15.46 -27.22 -18.30
C PHE A 4 14.17 -27.34 -17.46
N LEU A 5 13.66 -28.55 -17.26
CA LEU A 5 12.47 -28.77 -16.43
C LEU A 5 12.71 -28.41 -14.96
N PHE A 6 13.90 -28.73 -14.42
CA PHE A 6 14.29 -28.32 -13.07
C PHE A 6 14.42 -26.79 -12.94
N PHE A 7 15.00 -26.11 -13.94
CA PHE A 7 15.09 -24.65 -13.96
C PHE A 7 13.71 -23.98 -14.01
N PHE A 8 12.82 -24.42 -14.91
CA PHE A 8 11.46 -23.86 -14.99
C PHE A 8 10.64 -24.15 -13.74
N SER A 9 10.79 -25.34 -13.14
CA SER A 9 10.15 -25.67 -11.86
C SER A 9 10.64 -24.77 -10.73
N GLY A 10 11.95 -24.51 -10.65
CA GLY A 10 12.53 -23.57 -9.68
C GLY A 10 12.01 -22.14 -9.85
N ILE A 11 11.97 -21.64 -11.08
CA ILE A 11 11.43 -20.29 -11.39
C ILE A 11 9.94 -20.21 -11.00
N ALA A 12 9.15 -21.21 -11.37
CA ALA A 12 7.73 -21.25 -11.02
C ALA A 12 7.50 -21.25 -9.51
N LEU A 13 8.34 -21.98 -8.76
CA LEU A 13 8.29 -22.00 -7.29
C LEU A 13 8.63 -20.62 -6.69
N ILE A 14 9.69 -19.97 -7.18
CA ILE A 14 10.08 -18.62 -6.73
C ILE A 14 8.97 -17.61 -7.00
N LEU A 15 8.40 -17.61 -8.22
CA LEU A 15 7.30 -16.72 -8.58
C LEU A 15 6.07 -16.95 -7.70
N ALA A 16 5.69 -18.21 -7.47
CA ALA A 16 4.57 -18.54 -6.59
C ALA A 16 4.80 -18.04 -5.16
N LEU A 17 6.03 -18.15 -4.66
CA LEU A 17 6.40 -17.70 -3.32
C LEU A 17 6.36 -16.17 -3.20
N VAL A 18 6.90 -15.45 -4.19
CA VAL A 18 6.82 -13.98 -4.25
C VAL A 18 5.36 -13.51 -4.31
N LEU A 19 4.54 -14.10 -5.17
CA LEU A 19 3.11 -13.75 -5.28
C LEU A 19 2.35 -14.05 -3.98
N ALA A 20 2.67 -15.14 -3.29
CA ALA A 20 2.05 -15.48 -2.01
C ALA A 20 2.44 -14.48 -0.91
N LEU A 21 3.70 -14.04 -0.87
CA LEU A 21 4.19 -13.02 0.07
C LEU A 21 3.51 -11.67 -0.19
N GLU A 22 3.46 -11.22 -1.44
CA GLU A 22 2.76 -9.99 -1.84
C GLU A 22 1.27 -10.05 -1.51
N ALA A 23 0.62 -11.18 -1.79
CA ALA A 23 -0.80 -11.36 -1.46
C ALA A 23 -1.04 -11.35 0.07
N LYS A 24 -0.12 -11.86 0.87
CA LYS A 24 -0.19 -11.76 2.34
C LYS A 24 -0.01 -10.31 2.78
N ARG A 25 1.05 -9.64 2.32
CA ARG A 25 1.34 -8.23 2.63
C ARG A 25 0.18 -7.32 2.27
N SER A 26 -0.38 -7.48 1.07
CA SER A 26 -1.51 -6.71 0.57
C SER A 26 -2.78 -6.94 1.42
N ARG A 27 -3.00 -8.16 1.92
CA ARG A 27 -4.10 -8.45 2.86
C ARG A 27 -3.88 -7.80 4.21
N ASP A 28 -2.67 -7.85 4.75
CA ASP A 28 -2.34 -7.26 6.04
C ASP A 28 -2.45 -5.72 5.98
N PHE A 29 -1.95 -5.11 4.89
CA PHE A 29 -2.16 -3.68 4.60
C PHE A 29 -3.64 -3.34 4.57
N ARG A 30 -4.47 -4.11 3.83
CA ARG A 30 -5.91 -3.86 3.73
C ARG A 30 -6.65 -4.00 5.06
N ARG A 31 -6.16 -4.85 5.97
CA ARG A 31 -6.71 -5.05 7.31
C ARG A 31 -6.32 -3.91 8.25
N ARG A 32 -5.06 -3.49 8.22
CA ARG A 32 -4.54 -2.40 9.05
C ARG A 32 -5.12 -1.04 8.67
N TRP A 33 -5.26 -0.81 7.37
CA TRP A 33 -5.69 0.47 6.79
C TRP A 33 -7.04 0.33 6.08
N PRO A 34 -8.17 0.28 6.82
CA PRO A 34 -9.50 0.22 6.23
C PRO A 34 -9.78 1.49 5.42
N PRO A 35 -10.67 1.46 4.42
CA PRO A 35 -11.04 2.68 3.70
C PRO A 35 -11.70 3.68 4.66
N ILE A 36 -11.32 4.96 4.56
CA ILE A 36 -11.91 6.07 5.32
C ILE A 36 -12.40 7.17 4.38
N SER A 37 -13.47 7.84 4.78
CA SER A 37 -14.04 8.98 4.07
C SER A 37 -13.15 10.23 4.17
N ASP A 38 -13.49 11.28 3.43
CA ASP A 38 -12.78 12.56 3.52
C ASP A 38 -12.99 13.24 4.88
N ASP A 39 -14.19 13.14 5.46
CA ASP A 39 -14.49 13.72 6.76
C ASP A 39 -13.73 13.02 7.88
N GLU A 40 -13.68 11.68 7.85
CA GLU A 40 -12.89 10.89 8.79
C GLU A 40 -11.39 11.16 8.66
N PHE A 41 -10.89 11.28 7.43
CA PHE A 41 -9.49 11.62 7.19
C PHE A 41 -9.13 12.96 7.82
N VAL A 42 -9.95 14.00 7.57
CA VAL A 42 -9.73 15.35 8.09
C VAL A 42 -9.88 15.38 9.61
N ALA A 43 -10.83 14.61 10.17
CA ALA A 43 -11.01 14.49 11.61
C ALA A 43 -9.84 13.82 12.32
N LYS A 44 -9.10 12.94 11.63
CA LYS A 44 -7.86 12.32 12.12
C LYS A 44 -6.62 13.21 11.95
N CYS A 45 -6.68 14.26 11.14
CA CYS A 45 -5.58 15.22 11.02
C CYS A 45 -5.42 16.05 12.30
N SER A 46 -4.22 16.64 12.48
CA SER A 46 -3.95 17.55 13.60
C SER A 46 -4.95 18.73 13.64
N PRO A 47 -5.36 19.21 14.81
CA PRO A 47 -6.24 20.37 14.94
C PRO A 47 -5.71 21.59 14.17
N GLY A 48 -6.60 22.31 13.48
CA GLY A 48 -6.24 23.46 12.66
C GLY A 48 -5.72 23.11 11.26
N THR A 49 -5.66 21.82 10.88
CA THR A 49 -5.32 21.42 9.52
C THR A 49 -6.35 21.97 8.52
N ASN A 50 -5.87 22.69 7.51
CA ASN A 50 -6.73 23.14 6.41
C ASN A 50 -7.24 21.93 5.60
N ARG A 51 -8.56 21.78 5.54
CA ARG A 51 -9.25 20.66 4.87
C ARG A 51 -8.81 20.48 3.42
N GLU A 52 -8.85 21.55 2.63
CA GLU A 52 -8.54 21.49 1.20
C GLU A 52 -7.10 21.04 0.97
N ARG A 53 -6.16 21.57 1.75
CA ARG A 53 -4.75 21.17 1.70
C ARG A 53 -4.57 19.70 2.08
N ALA A 54 -5.25 19.23 3.12
CA ALA A 54 -5.17 17.84 3.57
C ALA A 54 -5.65 16.86 2.50
N LEU A 55 -6.83 17.12 1.90
CA LEU A 55 -7.38 16.28 0.84
C LEU A 55 -6.55 16.35 -0.45
N LYS A 56 -5.97 17.51 -0.77
CA LYS A 56 -5.04 17.65 -1.89
C LYS A 56 -3.78 16.82 -1.69
N VAL A 57 -3.18 16.86 -0.49
CA VAL A 57 -2.02 16.02 -0.16
C VAL A 57 -2.37 14.54 -0.25
N ARG A 58 -3.52 14.13 0.32
CA ARG A 58 -4.03 12.76 0.23
C ARG A 58 -4.14 12.29 -1.22
N ARG A 59 -4.64 13.15 -2.11
CA ARG A 59 -4.74 12.86 -3.55
C ARG A 59 -3.38 12.70 -4.20
N ILE A 60 -2.44 13.60 -3.92
CA ILE A 60 -1.07 13.51 -4.45
C ILE A 60 -0.42 12.18 -4.04
N ILE A 61 -0.53 11.78 -2.77
CA ILE A 61 0.03 10.51 -2.29
C ILE A 61 -0.59 9.31 -3.05
N SER A 62 -1.90 9.33 -3.27
CA SER A 62 -2.61 8.29 -4.03
C SER A 62 -2.09 8.18 -5.46
N GLU A 63 -1.94 9.31 -6.14
CA GLU A 63 -1.51 9.37 -7.53
C GLU A 63 -0.03 8.99 -7.67
N GLN A 64 0.85 9.44 -6.76
CA GLN A 64 2.28 9.17 -6.84
C GLN A 64 2.65 7.74 -6.44
N LEU A 65 1.98 7.17 -5.44
CA LEU A 65 2.28 5.82 -4.95
C LEU A 65 1.37 4.73 -5.53
N GLY A 66 0.40 5.10 -6.38
CA GLY A 66 -0.57 4.15 -6.94
C GLY A 66 -1.47 3.48 -5.91
N LEU A 67 -1.59 4.09 -4.72
CA LEU A 67 -2.36 3.53 -3.60
C LEU A 67 -3.83 3.97 -3.69
N PRO A 68 -4.79 3.13 -3.25
CA PRO A 68 -6.19 3.53 -3.21
C PRO A 68 -6.39 4.75 -2.30
N TYR A 69 -6.95 5.82 -2.85
CA TYR A 69 -7.18 7.09 -2.16
C TYR A 69 -7.83 6.93 -0.78
N GLN A 70 -8.87 6.09 -0.69
CA GLN A 70 -9.60 5.85 0.55
C GLN A 70 -8.75 5.16 1.63
N ARG A 71 -7.65 4.50 1.26
CA ARG A 71 -6.76 3.77 2.17
C ARG A 71 -5.53 4.56 2.58
N ILE A 72 -5.46 5.84 2.23
CA ILE A 72 -4.46 6.76 2.76
C ILE A 72 -4.99 7.33 4.07
N HIS A 73 -4.22 7.16 5.14
CA HIS A 73 -4.52 7.66 6.48
C HIS A 73 -3.41 8.64 6.92
N PRO A 74 -3.74 9.63 7.76
CA PRO A 74 -2.75 10.64 8.18
C PRO A 74 -1.71 10.12 9.18
N ASP A 75 -1.96 8.97 9.81
CA ASP A 75 -1.08 8.28 10.75
C ASP A 75 -0.14 7.26 10.09
N GLN A 76 -0.24 7.06 8.77
CA GLN A 76 0.66 6.17 8.04
C GLN A 76 2.09 6.72 7.97
N SER A 77 3.07 5.85 8.22
CA SER A 77 4.46 6.15 7.90
C SER A 77 4.73 5.94 6.42
N PHE A 78 5.33 6.94 5.76
CA PHE A 78 5.75 6.79 4.37
C PHE A 78 6.73 5.63 4.16
N ILE A 79 7.60 5.38 5.15
CA ILE A 79 8.65 4.36 5.07
C ILE A 79 8.09 2.99 5.44
N GLU A 80 7.42 2.89 6.59
CA GLU A 80 7.05 1.60 7.16
C GLU A 80 5.72 1.05 6.60
N ASP A 81 4.78 1.94 6.26
CA ASP A 81 3.43 1.54 5.83
C ASP A 81 3.19 1.73 4.34
N LEU A 82 3.77 2.77 3.73
CA LEU A 82 3.58 3.09 2.32
C LEU A 82 4.75 2.68 1.43
N ASP A 83 5.78 2.07 2.02
CA ASP A 83 6.94 1.50 1.31
C ASP A 83 7.65 2.50 0.39
N CYS A 84 7.48 3.79 0.68
CA CYS A 84 8.09 4.86 -0.07
C CYS A 84 9.59 4.80 0.21
N CYS A 85 10.38 4.61 -0.86
CA CYS A 85 11.85 4.59 -0.88
C CYS A 85 12.56 3.25 -0.63
N ASN A 86 11.88 2.10 -0.77
CA ASN A 86 12.54 0.77 -0.91
C ASN A 86 12.69 0.34 -2.37
#